data_AF-A0A430QDR1-F1
#
_entry.id   AF-A0A430QDR1-F1
#
_cell.length_a   1.000
_cell.length_b   1.000
_cell.length_c   1.000
_cell.angle_alpha   90.00
_cell.angle_beta   90.00
_cell.angle_gamma   90.00
#
_symmetry.space_group_name_H-M   'P 1'
#
loop_
_entity.id
_entity.type
_entity.pdbx_description
1 polymer ?
#
loop_
_entity_poly.entity_id
_entity_poly.type
_entity_poly.pdbx_seq_one_letter_code
_entity_poly.pdbx_strand_id
1 'polypeptide(L)'
;MKPLIDGIIRVGSDLGFIVALIVTNTVLQNVDPYKRGYFVQDESIKKPFRQNTISSTVLYVVSSLLILITIVVGEVIVSAKSLRKTHHRIPVVLYPIYDSLIVACFGYFATIGLTDVGKVSFGRLRPNFLDACKPSDLQTTILGFVGNFTCSSDKSSGLR
;
A
#
# COMPACT_ATOMS: atom_id res chain seq x y z
N MET A 1 13.77 37.83 -2.79
CA MET A 1 12.65 37.28 -3.59
C MET A 1 12.97 35.90 -4.17
N LYS A 2 14.14 35.70 -4.81
CA LYS A 2 14.60 34.39 -5.33
C LYS A 2 14.52 33.20 -4.35
N PRO A 3 15.01 33.28 -3.08
CA PRO A 3 14.99 32.12 -2.18
C PRO A 3 13.59 31.71 -1.70
N LEU A 4 12.61 32.61 -1.77
CA LEU A 4 11.21 32.30 -1.43
C LEU A 4 10.54 31.52 -2.57
N ILE A 5 10.83 31.91 -3.81
CA ILE A 5 10.28 31.27 -5.02
C ILE A 5 10.80 29.84 -5.14
N ASP A 6 12.10 29.63 -4.90
CA ASP A 6 12.72 28.30 -4.95
C ASP A 6 12.12 27.34 -3.90
N GLY A 7 11.82 27.86 -2.70
CA GLY A 7 11.14 27.08 -1.66
C GLY A 7 9.71 26.70 -2.03
N ILE A 8 8.94 27.62 -2.62
CA ILE A 8 7.57 27.35 -3.06
C ILE A 8 7.54 26.32 -4.19
N ILE A 9 8.47 26.41 -5.14
CA ILE A 9 8.57 25.45 -6.25
C ILE A 9 8.90 24.06 -5.70
N ARG A 10 9.81 23.94 -4.74
CA ARG A 10 10.16 22.65 -4.12
C ARG A 10 8.94 22.01 -3.45
N VAL A 11 8.27 22.76 -2.58
CA VAL A 11 7.08 22.27 -1.87
C VAL A 11 5.94 21.92 -2.83
N GLY A 12 5.72 22.74 -3.86
CA GLY A 12 4.72 22.48 -4.88
C GLY A 12 5.01 21.20 -5.68
N SER A 13 6.26 20.99 -6.06
CA SER A 13 6.71 19.79 -6.75
C SER A 13 6.54 18.53 -5.89
N ASP A 14 6.99 18.57 -4.63
CA ASP A 14 6.88 17.43 -3.71
C ASP A 14 5.41 17.05 -3.46
N LEU A 15 4.55 18.05 -3.21
CA LEU A 15 3.12 17.84 -3.05
C LEU A 15 2.48 17.26 -4.32
N GLY A 16 2.89 17.76 -5.49
CA GLY A 16 2.45 17.24 -6.78
C GLY A 16 2.77 15.75 -6.96
N PHE A 17 4.01 15.34 -6.65
CA PHE A 17 4.41 13.93 -6.72
C PHE A 17 3.65 13.05 -5.72
N ILE A 18 3.46 13.52 -4.48
CA ILE A 18 2.70 12.78 -3.47
C ILE A 18 1.25 12.60 -3.92
N VAL A 19 0.59 13.65 -4.42
CA VAL A 19 -0.77 13.56 -4.94
C VAL A 19 -0.86 12.59 -6.11
N ALA A 20 0.10 12.63 -7.04
CA ALA A 20 0.16 11.70 -8.17
C ALA A 20 0.30 10.24 -7.72
N LEU A 21 1.12 9.95 -6.70
CA LEU A 21 1.25 8.62 -6.12
C LEU A 21 -0.04 8.15 -5.45
N ILE A 22 -0.71 9.02 -4.70
CA ILE A 22 -2.01 8.71 -4.06
C ILE A 22 -3.03 8.34 -5.13
N VAL A 23 -3.17 9.17 -6.18
CA VAL A 23 -4.09 8.91 -7.29
C VAL A 23 -3.77 7.58 -7.95
N THR A 24 -2.50 7.34 -8.30
CA THR A 24 -2.07 6.09 -8.94
C THR A 24 -2.41 4.87 -8.07
N ASN A 25 -2.12 4.91 -6.78
CA ASN A 25 -2.44 3.83 -5.85
C ASN A 25 -3.94 3.56 -5.75
N THR A 26 -4.77 4.61 -5.67
CA THR A 26 -6.23 4.44 -5.63
C THR A 26 -6.77 3.84 -6.92
N VAL A 27 -6.20 4.17 -8.08
CA VAL A 27 -6.56 3.56 -9.35
C VAL A 27 -6.18 2.08 -9.35
N LEU A 28 -4.94 1.75 -8.94
CA LEU A 28 -4.47 0.36 -8.91
C LEU A 28 -5.31 -0.56 -8.02
N GLN A 29 -5.81 -0.05 -6.90
CA GLN A 29 -6.69 -0.81 -6.00
C GLN A 29 -8.03 -1.20 -6.62
N ASN A 30 -8.46 -0.48 -7.66
CA ASN A 30 -9.70 -0.76 -8.38
C ASN A 30 -9.48 -1.60 -9.65
N VAL A 31 -8.24 -1.89 -10.02
CA VAL A 31 -7.91 -2.72 -11.18
C VAL A 31 -7.99 -4.20 -10.78
N ASP A 32 -8.76 -4.97 -11.55
CA ASP A 32 -8.81 -6.42 -11.34
C ASP A 32 -7.44 -7.06 -11.66
N PRO A 33 -6.93 -7.95 -10.80
CA PRO A 33 -5.62 -8.56 -11.00
C PRO A 33 -5.63 -9.52 -12.20
N TYR A 34 -4.44 -9.77 -12.77
CA TYR A 34 -4.27 -10.77 -13.81
C TYR A 34 -4.76 -12.14 -13.33
N LYS A 35 -5.73 -12.72 -14.05
CA LYS A 35 -6.27 -14.05 -13.74
C LYS A 35 -5.40 -15.11 -14.40
N ARG A 36 -4.72 -15.91 -13.57
CA ARG A 36 -3.95 -17.07 -14.02
C ARG A 36 -4.69 -18.37 -13.67
N GLY A 37 -4.43 -19.42 -14.45
CA GLY A 37 -4.93 -20.76 -14.16
C GLY A 37 -4.24 -21.43 -12.97
N TYR A 38 -4.77 -22.57 -12.55
CA TYR A 38 -4.26 -23.37 -11.44
C TYR A 38 -4.41 -24.87 -11.72
N PHE A 39 -3.73 -25.70 -10.92
CA PHE A 39 -3.85 -27.15 -10.99
C PHE A 39 -4.83 -27.66 -9.93
N VAL A 40 -5.71 -28.59 -10.30
CA VAL A 40 -6.72 -29.16 -9.38
C VAL A 40 -6.09 -29.88 -8.18
N GLN A 41 -4.89 -30.43 -8.37
CA GLN A 41 -4.15 -31.14 -7.32
C GLN A 41 -3.37 -30.20 -6.37
N ASP A 42 -3.35 -28.89 -6.62
CA ASP A 42 -2.63 -27.95 -5.77
C ASP A 42 -3.31 -27.81 -4.39
N GLU A 43 -2.65 -28.32 -3.35
CA GLU A 43 -3.14 -28.23 -1.97
C GLU A 43 -2.94 -26.83 -1.37
N SER A 44 -2.04 -26.02 -1.93
CA SER A 44 -1.72 -24.70 -1.38
C SER A 44 -2.89 -23.72 -1.45
N ILE A 45 -3.86 -23.96 -2.36
CA ILE A 45 -5.06 -23.14 -2.60
C ILE A 45 -6.36 -23.71 -1.99
N LYS A 46 -6.26 -24.80 -1.21
CA LYS A 46 -7.40 -25.52 -0.59
C LYS A 46 -7.65 -25.17 0.88
N LYS A 47 -7.02 -24.12 1.40
CA LYS A 47 -7.18 -23.74 2.81
C LYS A 47 -8.59 -23.18 3.06
N PRO A 48 -9.16 -23.38 4.25
CA PRO A 48 -10.49 -22.84 4.57
C PRO A 48 -10.47 -21.31 4.60
N PHE A 49 -11.54 -20.69 4.10
CA PHE A 49 -11.71 -19.25 4.14
C PHE A 49 -11.96 -18.78 5.57
N ARG A 50 -11.12 -17.88 6.05
CA ARG A 50 -11.33 -17.11 7.27
C ARG A 50 -11.52 -15.65 6.91
N GLN A 51 -12.50 -15.01 7.54
CA GLN A 51 -12.73 -13.58 7.36
C GLN A 51 -11.56 -12.78 7.94
N ASN A 52 -11.26 -11.64 7.33
CA ASN A 52 -10.18 -10.77 7.77
C ASN A 52 -10.47 -10.25 9.18
N THR A 53 -9.62 -10.57 10.15
CA THR A 53 -9.69 -10.05 11.52
C THR A 53 -9.37 -8.55 11.59
N ILE A 54 -8.53 -8.06 10.67
CA ILE A 54 -8.11 -6.66 10.60
C ILE A 54 -8.45 -6.15 9.20
N SER A 55 -9.19 -5.04 9.14
CA SER A 55 -9.50 -4.36 7.89
C SER A 55 -8.24 -3.68 7.32
N SER A 56 -8.11 -3.67 5.99
CA SER A 56 -7.00 -3.00 5.29
C SER A 56 -6.87 -1.52 5.68
N THR A 57 -7.99 -0.85 5.93
CA THR A 57 -8.01 0.55 6.39
C THR A 57 -7.32 0.71 7.75
N VAL A 58 -7.58 -0.20 8.69
CA VAL A 58 -6.96 -0.17 10.02
C VAL A 58 -5.45 -0.37 9.89
N LEU A 59 -5.02 -1.28 9.01
CA LEU A 59 -3.60 -1.52 8.78
C LEU A 59 -2.89 -0.25 8.29
N TYR A 60 -3.46 0.46 7.30
CA TYR A 60 -2.89 1.70 6.77
C TYR A 60 -2.86 2.84 7.80
N VAL A 61 -3.91 2.97 8.62
CA VAL A 61 -3.97 3.98 9.68
C VAL A 61 -2.91 3.73 10.75
N VAL A 62 -2.82 2.49 11.23
CA VAL A 62 -1.85 2.13 12.27
C VAL A 62 -0.41 2.28 11.77
N SER A 63 -0.11 1.86 10.54
CA SER A 63 1.24 2.06 9.96
C SER A 63 1.58 3.54 9.79
N SER A 64 0.64 4.36 9.35
CA SER A 64 0.84 5.80 9.22
C SER A 64 1.13 6.45 10.57
N LEU A 65 0.35 6.14 11.62
CA LEU A 65 0.58 6.66 12.96
C LEU A 65 1.94 6.25 13.52
N LEU A 66 2.35 5.00 13.30
CA LEU A 66 3.64 4.51 13.76
C LEU A 66 4.78 5.29 13.08
N ILE A 67 4.72 5.52 11.76
CA ILE A 67 5.70 6.32 11.03
C ILE A 67 5.75 7.75 11.59
N LEU A 68 4.60 8.40 11.78
CA LEU A 68 4.54 9.76 12.35
C LEU A 68 5.21 9.84 13.72
N ILE A 69 4.89 8.92 14.62
CA ILE A 69 5.47 8.89 15.97
C ILE A 69 6.99 8.68 15.89
N THR A 70 7.47 7.76 15.06
CA THR A 70 8.91 7.50 14.92
C THR A 70 9.68 8.70 14.41
N ILE A 71 9.13 9.46 13.45
CA ILE A 71 9.76 10.68 12.92
C ILE A 71 9.81 11.76 13.98
N VAL A 72 8.68 12.02 14.66
CA VAL A 72 8.62 13.05 15.71
C VAL A 72 9.59 12.72 16.83
N VAL A 73 9.60 11.49 17.33
CA VAL A 73 10.50 11.07 18.40
C VAL A 73 11.96 11.15 17.94
N GLY A 74 12.28 10.66 16.74
CA GLY A 74 13.63 10.71 16.17
C GLY A 74 14.17 12.13 16.06
N GLU A 75 13.40 13.04 15.49
CA GLU A 75 13.79 14.44 15.30
C GLU A 75 13.89 15.19 16.63
N VAL A 76 13.02 14.90 17.60
CA VAL A 76 13.09 15.48 18.94
C VAL A 76 14.35 15.02 19.69
N ILE A 77 14.75 13.75 19.55
CA ILE A 77 16.00 13.24 20.15
C ILE A 77 17.22 13.90 19.51
N VAL A 78 17.28 13.97 18.17
CA VAL A 78 18.38 14.61 17.44
C VAL A 78 18.46 16.10 17.78
N SER A 79 17.32 16.76 17.85
CA SER A 79 17.23 18.18 18.15
C SER A 79 17.25 18.51 19.63
N ALA A 80 17.41 17.53 20.53
CA ALA A 80 17.30 17.71 21.99
C ALA A 80 18.20 18.84 22.52
N LYS A 81 19.39 19.01 21.93
CA LYS A 81 20.34 20.09 22.28
C LYS A 81 19.99 21.45 21.65
N SER A 82 19.22 21.45 20.55
CA SER A 82 18.82 22.64 19.79
C SER A 82 17.41 23.14 20.16
N LEU A 83 16.62 22.38 20.94
CA LEU A 83 15.24 22.70 21.35
C LEU A 83 15.08 24.09 22.01
N ARG A 84 16.13 24.62 22.66
CA ARG A 84 16.10 25.95 23.28
C ARG A 84 16.32 27.11 22.31
N LYS A 85 16.80 26.86 21.09
CA LYS A 85 17.04 27.91 20.09
C LYS A 85 15.76 28.16 19.29
N THR A 86 15.17 29.33 19.51
CA THR A 86 14.04 29.83 18.72
C THR A 86 14.57 30.91 17.77
N HIS A 87 14.27 30.79 16.47
CA HIS A 87 14.58 31.82 15.49
C HIS A 87 13.25 32.37 14.96
N HIS A 88 13.00 33.68 15.10
CA HIS A 88 11.79 34.33 14.59
C HIS A 88 10.45 33.73 15.12
N ARG A 89 10.38 33.40 16.42
CA ARG A 89 9.23 32.75 17.10
C ARG A 89 8.87 31.33 16.65
N ILE A 90 9.62 30.74 15.72
CA ILE A 90 9.43 29.34 15.29
C ILE A 90 10.55 28.49 15.90
N PRO A 91 10.23 27.35 16.57
CA PRO A 91 11.27 26.44 17.02
C PRO A 91 11.99 25.87 15.80
N VAL A 92 13.32 25.96 15.79
CA VAL A 92 14.20 25.52 14.68
C VAL A 92 13.99 24.02 14.34
N VAL A 93 13.42 23.27 15.27
CA VAL A 93 13.09 21.84 15.17
C VAL A 93 11.94 21.55 14.19
N LEU A 94 11.08 22.51 13.83
CA LEU A 94 9.97 22.24 12.91
C LEU A 94 10.41 22.05 11.45
N TYR A 95 11.50 22.69 11.04
CA TYR A 95 12.03 22.56 9.68
C TYR A 95 12.53 21.13 9.36
N PRO A 96 13.40 20.50 10.17
CA PRO A 96 13.83 19.13 9.90
C PRO A 96 12.70 18.11 10.04
N ILE A 97 11.73 18.32 10.95
CA ILE A 97 10.53 17.48 11.04
C ILE A 97 9.75 17.50 9.73
N TYR A 98 9.53 18.69 9.15
CA TYR A 98 8.81 18.83 7.89
C TYR A 98 9.52 18.13 6.73
N ASP A 99 10.84 18.27 6.63
CA ASP A 99 11.66 17.65 5.58
C ASP A 99 11.64 16.11 5.69
N SER A 100 11.88 15.59 6.91
CA SER A 100 11.82 14.15 7.20
C SER A 100 10.42 13.56 6.96
N LEU A 101 9.36 14.33 7.26
CA LEU A 101 7.98 13.89 7.05
C LEU A 101 7.64 13.73 5.57
N ILE A 102 8.03 14.69 4.72
CA ILE A 102 7.75 14.63 3.27
C ILE A 102 8.43 13.42 2.64
N VAL A 103 9.71 13.20 2.95
CA VAL A 103 10.48 12.08 2.42
C VAL A 103 9.86 10.74 2.88
N ALA A 104 9.46 10.64 4.14
CA ALA A 104 8.80 9.45 4.66
C ALA A 104 7.44 9.19 4.01
N CYS A 105 6.60 10.21 3.83
CA CYS A 105 5.32 10.10 3.14
C CYS A 105 5.49 9.63 1.70
N PHE A 106 6.46 10.21 0.97
CA PHE A 106 6.79 9.78 -0.38
C PHE A 106 7.18 8.30 -0.43
N GLY A 107 8.11 7.88 0.44
CA GLY A 107 8.54 6.49 0.54
C GLY A 107 7.41 5.51 0.89
N TYR A 108 6.51 5.93 1.79
CA TYR A 108 5.33 5.14 2.17
C TYR A 108 4.40 4.89 0.98
N PHE A 109 3.99 5.95 0.26
CA PHE A 109 3.11 5.81 -0.90
C PHE A 109 3.78 5.08 -2.07
N ALA A 110 5.08 5.28 -2.28
CA ALA A 110 5.83 4.55 -3.29
C ALA A 110 5.87 3.04 -2.99
N THR A 111 6.06 2.65 -1.73
CA THR A 111 6.09 1.24 -1.32
C THR A 111 4.73 0.57 -1.48
N ILE A 112 3.64 1.26 -1.13
CA ILE A 112 2.27 0.78 -1.36
C ILE A 112 2.05 0.55 -2.85
N GLY A 113 2.39 1.53 -3.69
CA GLY A 113 2.22 1.42 -5.13
C GLY A 113 3.00 0.29 -5.75
N LEU A 114 4.27 0.13 -5.38
CA LEU A 114 5.09 -0.98 -5.86
C LEU A 114 4.48 -2.34 -5.47
N THR A 115 3.94 -2.44 -4.26
CA THR A 115 3.29 -3.66 -3.78
C THR A 115 2.00 -3.95 -4.55
N ASP A 116 1.18 -2.93 -4.81
CA ASP A 116 -0.08 -3.09 -5.54
C ASP A 116 0.16 -3.39 -7.03
N VAL A 117 1.18 -2.80 -7.66
CA VAL A 117 1.65 -3.20 -9.00
C VAL A 117 2.01 -4.69 -9.00
N GLY A 118 2.75 -5.15 -7.99
CA GLY A 118 3.12 -6.55 -7.85
C GLY A 118 1.90 -7.47 -7.75
N LYS A 119 0.89 -7.10 -6.94
CA LYS A 119 -0.36 -7.87 -6.80
C LYS A 119 -1.08 -8.02 -8.14
N VAL A 120 -1.25 -6.91 -8.86
CA VAL A 120 -1.95 -6.87 -10.15
C VAL A 120 -1.17 -7.63 -11.23
N SER A 121 0.16 -7.53 -11.22
CA SER A 121 1.04 -8.16 -12.23
C SER A 121 1.19 -9.67 -12.05
N PHE A 122 1.42 -10.15 -10.82
CA PHE A 122 1.66 -11.57 -10.59
C PHE A 122 0.37 -12.40 -10.52
N GLY A 123 -0.74 -11.80 -10.05
CA GLY A 123 -2.05 -12.46 -10.04
C GLY A 123 -2.08 -13.79 -9.29
N ARG A 124 -1.25 -13.97 -8.26
CA ARG A 124 -1.15 -15.24 -7.53
C ARG A 124 -2.42 -15.51 -6.72
N LEU A 125 -2.95 -16.72 -6.85
CA LEU A 125 -4.12 -17.17 -6.11
C LEU A 125 -3.80 -17.25 -4.61
N ARG A 126 -4.73 -16.76 -3.77
CA ARG A 126 -4.62 -16.85 -2.31
C ARG A 126 -4.84 -18.29 -1.84
N PRO A 127 -4.28 -18.70 -0.68
CA PRO A 127 -4.41 -20.07 -0.19
C PRO A 127 -5.84 -20.56 0.07
N ASN A 128 -6.78 -19.64 0.25
CA ASN A 128 -8.20 -19.91 0.51
C ASN A 128 -9.09 -19.73 -0.73
N PHE A 129 -8.48 -19.67 -1.92
CA PHE A 129 -9.16 -19.33 -3.16
C PHE A 129 -10.30 -20.28 -3.49
N LEU A 130 -10.10 -21.61 -3.37
CA LEU A 130 -11.11 -22.58 -3.78
C LEU A 130 -12.36 -22.54 -2.90
N ASP A 131 -12.20 -22.33 -1.60
CA ASP A 131 -13.32 -22.23 -0.67
C ASP A 131 -14.11 -20.92 -0.83
N ALA A 132 -13.43 -19.83 -1.20
CA ALA A 132 -14.06 -18.53 -1.38
C ALA A 132 -14.74 -18.35 -2.76
N CYS A 133 -14.11 -18.80 -3.85
CA CYS A 133 -14.62 -18.68 -5.22
C CYS A 133 -15.62 -19.79 -5.59
N LYS A 134 -15.42 -21.02 -5.10
CA LYS A 134 -16.18 -22.23 -5.48
C LYS A 134 -16.38 -22.32 -7.00
N PRO A 135 -15.33 -22.71 -7.75
CA PRO A 135 -15.37 -22.68 -9.20
C PRO A 135 -16.41 -23.65 -9.76
N SER A 136 -17.23 -23.17 -10.69
CA SER A 136 -18.14 -23.94 -11.53
C SER A 136 -17.59 -24.05 -12.96
N ASP A 137 -18.01 -25.08 -13.71
CA ASP A 137 -17.64 -25.30 -15.11
C ASP A 137 -16.13 -25.40 -15.38
N LEU A 138 -15.47 -26.35 -14.71
CA LEU A 138 -14.02 -26.58 -14.90
C LEU A 138 -13.75 -27.28 -16.24
N GLN A 139 -13.21 -26.55 -17.21
CA GLN A 139 -12.51 -27.16 -18.34
C GLN A 139 -11.08 -27.51 -17.92
N THR A 140 -10.85 -28.80 -17.66
CA THR A 140 -9.54 -29.34 -17.29
C THR A 140 -8.81 -29.93 -18.49
N THR A 141 -7.53 -29.61 -18.64
CA THR A 141 -6.63 -30.33 -19.54
C THR A 141 -6.31 -31.73 -19.00
N ILE A 142 -5.77 -32.63 -19.83
CA ILE A 142 -5.33 -33.99 -19.45
C ILE A 142 -4.38 -34.00 -18.24
N LEU A 143 -3.60 -32.94 -18.06
CA LEU A 143 -2.69 -32.74 -16.93
C LEU A 143 -3.35 -32.15 -15.66
N GLY A 144 -4.67 -31.93 -15.67
CA GLY A 144 -5.42 -31.37 -14.54
C GLY A 144 -5.24 -29.86 -14.34
N PHE A 145 -4.83 -29.12 -15.38
CA PHE A 145 -4.75 -27.66 -15.37
C PHE A 145 -6.10 -27.02 -15.75
N VAL A 146 -6.49 -25.97 -15.04
CA VAL A 146 -7.72 -25.20 -15.25
C VAL A 146 -7.35 -23.77 -15.63
N GLY A 147 -7.63 -23.40 -16.89
CA GLY A 147 -7.34 -22.05 -17.41
C GLY A 147 -8.51 -21.09 -17.24
N ASN A 148 -9.72 -21.54 -17.56
CA ASN A 148 -10.94 -20.74 -17.47
C ASN A 148 -11.88 -21.35 -16.42
N PHE A 149 -12.44 -20.48 -15.57
CA PHE A 149 -13.39 -20.86 -14.54
C PHE A 149 -14.29 -19.67 -14.21
N THR A 150 -15.52 -19.96 -13.77
CA THR A 150 -16.44 -18.97 -13.22
C THR A 150 -16.57 -19.17 -11.71
N CYS A 151 -16.53 -18.10 -10.93
CA CYS A 151 -16.77 -18.19 -9.50
C CYS A 151 -18.28 -18.15 -9.25
N SER A 152 -18.80 -19.16 -8.55
CA SER A 152 -20.22 -19.24 -8.18
C SER A 152 -20.52 -18.47 -6.89
N SER A 153 -19.51 -18.22 -6.04
CA SER A 153 -19.69 -17.67 -4.70
C SER A 153 -19.44 -16.16 -4.59
N ASP A 154 -20.35 -15.47 -3.90
CA ASP A 154 -20.34 -14.01 -3.61
C ASP A 154 -19.22 -13.60 -2.61
N LYS A 155 -18.63 -14.58 -1.92
CA LYS A 155 -17.46 -14.37 -1.04
C LYS A 155 -16.18 -14.02 -1.82
N SER A 156 -16.23 -14.06 -3.14
CA SER A 156 -15.15 -13.63 -4.05
C SER A 156 -14.89 -12.11 -4.04
N SER A 157 -15.83 -11.30 -3.54
CA SER A 157 -15.64 -9.86 -3.33
C SER A 157 -14.48 -9.53 -2.37
N GLY A 158 -14.22 -10.40 -1.38
CA GLY A 158 -13.08 -10.28 -0.46
C GLY A 158 -11.77 -10.93 -0.94
N LEU A 159 -11.76 -11.50 -2.15
CA LEU A 159 -10.56 -12.04 -2.81
C LEU A 159 -9.81 -10.98 -3.64
N ARG A 160 -10.38 -9.77 -3.79
CA ARG A 160 -9.66 -8.58 -4.28
C ARG A 160 -8.47 -8.25 -3.37
#